data_AF-A0A8T7E5P8-F1
#
_entry.id   AF-A0A8T7E5P8-F1
#
_cell.length_a   1.000
_cell.length_b   1.000
_cell.length_c   1.000
_cell.angle_alpha   90.00
_cell.angle_beta   90.00
_cell.angle_gamma   90.00
#
_symmetry.space_group_name_H-M   'P 1'
#
loop_
_entity.id
_entity.type
_entity.pdbx_description
1 polymer ?
#
loop_
_entity_poly.entity_id
_entity_poly.type
_entity_poly.pdbx_seq_one_letter_code
_entity_poly.pdbx_strand_id
1 'polypeptide(L)'
;MPATAVHIDTQKLFIAIRDAFDESELRALCYELRIGYEGLPPGSKPDKALSLVQRCERERHLPELLEAVLRERPHIPRHSLIRDGRTDQSPFKGLLAFQEEDEAIFYGHESLTTDLLHRLSPSS
;
A
#
# COMPACT_ATOMS: atom_id res chain seq x y z
N MET A 1 -17.96 7.12 -6.83
CA MET A 1 -17.06 6.04 -6.40
C MET A 1 -15.68 6.67 -6.20
N PRO A 2 -15.24 7.00 -4.96
CA PRO A 2 -13.90 7.49 -4.77
C PRO A 2 -12.93 6.32 -4.99
N ALA A 3 -12.07 6.43 -6.00
CA ALA A 3 -10.94 5.53 -6.17
C ALA A 3 -10.11 5.61 -4.88
N THR A 4 -9.98 4.51 -4.16
CA THR A 4 -9.06 4.40 -3.02
C THR A 4 -7.67 4.77 -3.53
N ALA A 5 -7.20 5.97 -3.17
CA ALA A 5 -5.86 6.41 -3.47
C ALA A 5 -4.90 5.50 -2.72
N VAL A 6 -4.33 4.52 -3.42
CA VAL A 6 -3.26 3.67 -2.90
C VAL A 6 -2.04 4.58 -2.70
N HIS A 7 -1.74 4.91 -1.45
CA HIS A 7 -0.56 5.71 -1.14
C HIS A 7 0.66 4.79 -1.11
N ILE A 8 1.58 4.96 -2.04
CA ILE A 8 2.83 4.18 -2.08
C ILE A 8 3.81 4.80 -1.09
N ASP A 9 4.40 3.97 -0.22
CA ASP A 9 5.42 4.40 0.74
C ASP A 9 6.78 4.52 0.04
N THR A 10 7.17 5.74 -0.31
CA THR A 10 8.42 6.02 -1.04
C THR A 10 9.67 5.61 -0.25
N GLN A 11 9.65 5.73 1.08
CA GLN A 11 10.77 5.32 1.92
C GLN A 11 10.95 3.80 1.90
N LYS A 12 9.87 3.05 2.03
CA LYS A 12 9.93 1.58 1.96
C LYS A 12 10.27 1.08 0.56
N LEU A 13 9.75 1.73 -0.48
CA LEU A 13 10.10 1.43 -1.86
C LEU A 13 11.59 1.68 -2.13
N PHE A 14 12.14 2.79 -1.61
CA PHE A 14 13.57 3.05 -1.67
C PHE A 14 14.40 1.96 -0.98
N ILE A 15 14.03 1.55 0.24
CA ILE A 15 14.73 0.49 0.98
C ILE A 15 14.70 -0.82 0.17
N ALA A 16 13.54 -1.18 -0.36
CA ALA A 16 13.36 -2.37 -1.19
C ALA A 16 14.26 -2.35 -2.43
N ILE A 17 14.32 -1.22 -3.16
CA ILE A 17 15.19 -1.08 -4.34
C ILE A 17 16.67 -1.13 -3.93
N ARG A 18 17.06 -0.40 -2.89
CA ARG A 18 18.45 -0.35 -2.40
C ARG A 18 18.97 -1.73 -2.02
N ASP A 19 18.15 -2.54 -1.37
CA ASP A 19 18.56 -3.82 -0.79
C ASP A 19 18.44 -4.97 -1.81
N ALA A 20 17.47 -4.90 -2.74
CA ALA A 20 17.20 -5.99 -3.69
C ALA A 20 17.84 -5.84 -5.08
N PHE A 21 18.35 -4.65 -5.42
CA PHE A 21 18.95 -4.37 -6.72
C PHE A 21 20.43 -4.01 -6.59
N ASP A 22 21.25 -4.58 -7.46
CA ASP A 22 22.60 -4.09 -7.70
C ASP A 22 22.62 -2.88 -8.67
N GLU A 23 23.80 -2.34 -8.96
CA GLU A 23 23.91 -1.17 -9.83
C GLU A 23 23.51 -1.46 -11.30
N SER A 24 23.81 -2.65 -11.81
CA SER A 24 23.48 -3.05 -13.18
C SER A 24 21.98 -3.27 -13.32
N GLU A 25 21.36 -3.89 -12.33
CA GLU A 25 19.91 -4.10 -12.26
C GLU A 25 19.16 -2.77 -12.11
N LEU A 26 19.70 -1.82 -11.33
CA LEU A 26 19.14 -0.48 -11.22
C LEU A 26 19.17 0.27 -12.57
N ARG A 27 20.23 0.10 -13.36
CA ARG A 27 20.31 0.65 -14.74
C ARG A 27 19.27 0.01 -15.65
N ALA A 28 19.09 -1.31 -15.58
CA ALA A 28 18.07 -2.02 -16.35
C ALA A 28 16.65 -1.55 -15.98
N LEU A 29 16.37 -1.39 -14.69
CA LEU A 29 15.10 -0.86 -14.20
C LEU A 29 14.85 0.57 -14.72
N CYS A 30 15.86 1.43 -14.70
CA CYS A 30 15.77 2.78 -15.27
C CYS A 30 15.48 2.74 -16.78
N TYR A 31 16.17 1.87 -17.53
CA TYR A 31 15.94 1.70 -18.97
C TYR A 31 14.50 1.29 -19.28
N GLU A 32 13.96 0.33 -18.53
CA GLU A 32 12.60 -0.14 -18.73
C GLU A 32 11.55 0.95 -18.45
N LEU A 33 11.75 1.70 -17.36
CA LEU A 33 10.91 2.85 -17.01
C LEU A 33 11.13 4.06 -17.93
N ARG A 34 12.02 3.95 -18.93
CA ARG A 34 12.44 5.03 -19.84
C ARG A 34 12.99 6.24 -19.11
N ILE A 35 13.62 6.01 -17.95
CA ILE A 35 14.30 7.01 -17.13
C ILE A 35 15.79 6.96 -17.45
N GLY A 36 16.36 8.09 -17.85
CA GLY A 36 17.80 8.18 -18.12
C GLY A 36 18.62 8.05 -16.83
N TYR A 37 19.28 6.91 -16.62
CA TYR A 37 20.18 6.67 -15.48
C TYR A 37 21.34 7.68 -15.41
N GLU A 38 21.81 8.13 -16.57
CA GLU A 38 22.84 9.18 -16.71
C GLU A 38 22.33 10.58 -16.33
N GLY A 39 21.01 10.77 -16.34
CA GLY A 39 20.37 12.01 -15.88
C GLY A 39 20.08 12.03 -14.38
N LEU A 40 20.37 10.94 -13.65
CA LEU A 40 20.29 10.93 -12.20
C LEU A 40 21.53 11.62 -11.60
N PRO A 41 21.41 12.23 -10.42
CA PRO A 41 22.54 12.85 -9.73
C PRO A 41 23.75 11.91 -9.66
N PRO A 42 24.98 12.42 -9.86
CA PRO A 42 26.18 11.64 -9.63
C PRO A 42 26.24 11.25 -8.15
N GLY A 43 26.56 9.99 -7.87
CA GLY A 43 26.54 9.48 -6.51
C GLY A 43 26.65 7.98 -6.46
N SER A 44 26.57 7.45 -5.24
CA SER A 44 26.57 6.03 -4.97
C SER A 44 25.24 5.38 -5.40
N LYS A 45 25.21 4.04 -5.50
CA LYS A 45 23.98 3.27 -5.77
C LYS A 45 22.76 3.74 -4.95
N PRO A 46 22.84 3.91 -3.61
CA PRO A 46 21.69 4.38 -2.85
C PRO A 46 21.25 5.81 -3.21
N ASP A 47 22.19 6.71 -3.54
CA ASP A 47 21.84 8.08 -3.96
C ASP A 47 21.02 8.07 -5.26
N LYS A 48 21.42 7.20 -6.20
CA LYS A 48 20.69 7.00 -7.46
C LYS A 48 19.33 6.33 -7.26
N ALA A 49 19.24 5.32 -6.39
CA ALA A 49 17.98 4.68 -6.05
C ALA A 49 16.99 5.66 -5.39
N LEU A 50 17.48 6.51 -4.48
CA LEU A 50 16.67 7.56 -3.85
C LEU A 50 16.18 8.57 -4.89
N SER A 51 17.08 9.02 -5.76
CA SER A 51 16.77 9.99 -6.82
C SER A 51 15.75 9.44 -7.82
N LEU A 52 15.82 8.13 -8.13
CA LEU A 52 14.85 7.44 -8.98
C LEU A 52 13.46 7.49 -8.33
N VAL A 53 13.34 7.11 -7.05
CA VAL A 53 12.05 7.13 -6.33
C VAL A 53 11.48 8.54 -6.27
N GLN A 54 12.29 9.55 -5.91
CA GLN A 54 11.88 10.96 -5.85
C GLN A 54 11.47 11.51 -7.22
N ARG A 55 12.10 11.04 -8.31
CA ARG A 55 11.71 11.43 -9.66
C ARG A 55 10.36 10.82 -10.02
N CYS A 56 10.17 9.52 -9.79
CA CYS A 56 8.90 8.85 -10.02
C CYS A 56 7.77 9.44 -9.16
N GLU A 57 8.05 9.90 -7.94
CA GLU A 57 7.08 10.61 -7.11
C GLU A 57 6.65 11.95 -7.72
N ARG A 58 7.60 12.79 -8.15
CA ARG A 58 7.32 14.09 -8.77
C ARG A 58 6.56 13.95 -10.09
N GLU A 59 6.91 12.95 -10.89
CA GLU A 59 6.31 12.70 -12.21
C GLU A 59 5.06 11.80 -12.14
N ARG A 60 4.64 11.39 -10.93
CA ARG A 60 3.50 10.46 -10.68
C ARG A 60 3.64 9.08 -11.33
N HIS A 61 4.88 8.64 -11.55
CA HIS A 61 5.24 7.32 -12.06
C HIS A 61 5.56 6.26 -10.97
N LEU A 62 5.16 6.51 -9.71
CA LEU A 62 5.36 5.56 -8.62
C LEU A 62 4.64 4.21 -8.83
N PRO A 63 3.41 4.16 -9.36
CA PRO A 63 2.75 2.88 -9.64
C PRO A 63 3.55 2.03 -10.63
N GLU A 64 4.05 2.61 -11.72
CA GLU A 64 4.86 1.89 -12.71
C GLU A 64 6.17 1.38 -12.11
N LEU A 65 6.84 2.20 -11.28
CA LEU A 65 8.03 1.77 -10.56
C LEU A 65 7.72 0.58 -9.61
N LEU A 66 6.61 0.64 -8.89
CA LEU A 66 6.18 -0.45 -8.00
C LEU A 66 5.90 -1.74 -8.77
N GLU A 67 5.17 -1.67 -9.90
CA GLU A 67 4.90 -2.84 -10.74
C GLU A 67 6.19 -3.45 -11.29
N ALA A 68 7.12 -2.62 -11.78
CA ALA A 68 8.40 -3.08 -12.30
C ALA A 68 9.23 -3.78 -11.20
N VAL A 69 9.31 -3.19 -10.00
CA VAL A 69 9.99 -3.79 -8.85
C VAL A 69 9.37 -5.13 -8.47
N LEU A 70 8.04 -5.22 -8.38
CA LEU A 70 7.36 -6.46 -8.00
C LEU A 70 7.44 -7.55 -9.08
N ARG A 71 7.54 -7.17 -10.35
CA ARG A 71 7.75 -8.13 -11.44
C ARG A 71 9.14 -8.75 -11.38
N GLU A 72 10.18 -7.95 -11.13
CA GLU A 72 11.56 -8.42 -10.98
C GLU A 72 11.82 -9.13 -9.64
N ARG A 73 11.07 -8.78 -8.60
CA ARG A 73 11.23 -9.27 -7.23
C ARG A 73 9.86 -9.65 -6.63
N PRO A 74 9.27 -10.77 -7.07
CA PRO A 74 7.93 -11.19 -6.63
C PRO A 74 7.87 -11.58 -5.14
N HIS A 75 9.02 -11.79 -4.48
CA HIS A 75 9.09 -12.08 -3.06
C HIS A 75 8.85 -10.86 -2.17
N ILE A 76 8.93 -9.64 -2.71
CA ILE A 76 8.70 -8.42 -1.94
C ILE A 76 7.18 -8.26 -1.71
N PRO A 77 6.71 -8.23 -0.46
CA PRO A 77 5.28 -8.14 -0.20
C PRO A 77 4.73 -6.78 -0.60
N ARG A 78 3.89 -6.71 -1.64
CA ARG A 78 3.25 -5.47 -2.13
C ARG A 78 2.60 -4.65 -1.00
N HIS A 79 1.87 -5.31 -0.10
CA HIS A 79 1.19 -4.65 1.02
C HIS A 79 2.15 -3.95 1.99
N SER A 80 3.42 -4.37 2.05
CA SER A 80 4.42 -3.69 2.88
C SER A 80 4.82 -2.32 2.31
N LEU A 81 4.76 -2.16 0.97
CA LEU A 81 5.18 -0.98 0.23
C LEU A 81 4.06 0.06 0.06
N ILE A 82 2.84 -0.30 0.45
CA ILE A 82 1.67 0.57 0.40
C ILE A 82 1.41 1.08 1.81
N ARG A 83 1.29 2.40 1.97
CA ARG A 83 0.64 3.00 3.13
C ARG A 83 -0.86 2.93 2.91
N ASP A 84 -1.50 2.08 3.67
CA ASP A 84 -2.94 2.23 3.86
C ASP A 84 -3.15 3.50 4.69
N GLY A 85 -3.76 4.53 4.09
CA GLY A 85 -4.32 5.67 4.84
C GLY A 85 -5.48 5.27 5.76
N ARG A 86 -5.78 3.97 5.86
CA ARG A 86 -6.78 3.37 6.74
C ARG A 86 -6.15 3.00 8.07
N THR A 87 -5.72 3.99 8.85
CA THR A 87 -5.49 3.78 10.28
C THR A 87 -6.67 4.21 11.14
N ASP A 88 -7.76 4.72 10.56
CA ASP A 88 -8.86 5.30 11.37
C ASP A 88 -10.27 4.73 11.07
N GLN A 89 -10.49 4.08 9.92
CA GLN A 89 -11.78 3.44 9.63
C GLN A 89 -11.58 2.05 9.04
N SER A 90 -11.26 1.10 9.91
CA SER A 90 -11.49 -0.31 9.59
C SER A 90 -13.01 -0.52 9.44
N PRO A 91 -13.51 -1.11 8.34
CA PRO A 91 -14.91 -1.48 8.22
C PRO A 91 -15.31 -2.56 9.25
N PHE A 92 -14.31 -3.22 9.86
CA PHE A 92 -14.48 -4.18 10.94
C PHE A 92 -14.07 -3.55 12.26
N LYS A 93 -14.79 -2.51 12.68
CA LYS A 93 -14.55 -1.85 13.97
C LYS A 93 -14.65 -2.82 15.15
N GLY A 94 -15.43 -3.90 15.00
CA GLY A 94 -15.54 -5.02 15.95
C GLY A 94 -14.29 -5.88 16.16
N LEU A 95 -13.23 -5.71 15.36
CA LEU A 95 -11.94 -6.41 15.53
C LEU A 95 -10.88 -5.54 16.21
N LEU A 96 -11.20 -4.28 16.50
CA LEU A 96 -10.34 -3.37 17.25
C LEU A 96 -10.61 -3.51 18.75
N ALA A 97 -9.66 -3.05 19.58
CA ALA A 97 -9.88 -2.96 21.00
C ALA A 97 -11.04 -1.99 21.28
N PHE A 98 -11.97 -2.43 22.12
CA PHE A 98 -13.14 -1.65 22.50
C PHE A 98 -12.74 -0.30 23.11
N GLN A 99 -13.40 0.78 22.66
CA GLN A 99 -13.37 2.08 23.32
C GLN A 99 -14.79 2.49 23.72
N GLU A 100 -14.91 3.30 24.78
CA GLU A 100 -16.21 3.74 25.31
C GLU A 100 -17.04 4.51 24.26
N GLU A 101 -16.36 5.21 23.37
CA GLU A 101 -16.94 5.92 22.21
C GLU A 101 -17.62 4.98 21.19
N ASP A 102 -17.36 3.67 21.28
CA ASP A 102 -17.85 2.65 20.36
C ASP A 102 -19.11 1.93 20.89
N GLU A 103 -19.63 2.32 22.05
CA GLU A 103 -20.76 1.66 22.71
C GLU A 103 -21.95 1.45 21.76
N ALA A 104 -22.28 2.46 20.94
CA ALA A 104 -23.38 2.42 19.97
C ALA A 104 -23.19 1.40 18.84
N ILE A 105 -21.97 0.91 18.61
CA ILE A 105 -21.67 -0.10 17.58
C ILE A 105 -21.86 -1.52 18.15
N PHE A 106 -21.52 -1.73 19.42
CA PHE A 106 -21.54 -3.05 20.06
C PHE A 106 -22.85 -3.36 20.80
N TYR A 107 -23.56 -2.35 21.30
CA TYR A 107 -24.78 -2.51 22.09
C TYR A 107 -26.02 -1.95 21.36
N GLY A 108 -27.22 -2.41 21.74
CA GLY A 108 -28.51 -1.90 21.22
C GLY A 108 -29.07 -2.63 19.99
N HIS A 109 -28.43 -3.70 19.51
CA HIS A 109 -28.91 -4.48 18.36
C HIS A 109 -30.01 -5.50 18.70
N GLU A 110 -30.49 -5.55 19.94
CA GLU A 110 -31.42 -6.58 20.44
C GLU A 110 -32.73 -6.66 19.62
N SER A 111 -33.24 -5.51 19.17
CA SER A 111 -34.42 -5.47 18.30
C SER A 111 -34.11 -6.02 16.89
N LEU A 112 -32.93 -5.73 16.36
CA LEU A 112 -32.48 -6.19 15.04
C LEU A 112 -32.15 -7.69 15.05
N THR A 113 -31.54 -8.20 16.12
CA THR A 113 -31.31 -9.65 16.28
C THR A 113 -32.62 -10.40 16.47
N THR A 114 -33.58 -9.85 17.20
CA THR A 114 -34.92 -10.43 17.36
C THR A 114 -35.66 -10.52 16.02
N ASP A 115 -35.66 -9.45 15.21
CA ASP A 115 -36.28 -9.45 13.87
C ASP A 115 -35.56 -10.43 12.91
N LEU A 116 -34.22 -10.48 12.94
CA LEU A 116 -33.46 -11.47 12.16
C LEU A 116 -33.79 -12.90 12.56
N LEU A 117 -33.87 -13.21 13.86
CA LEU A 117 -34.23 -14.54 14.35
C LEU A 117 -35.64 -14.94 13.93
N HIS A 118 -36.59 -14.01 13.95
CA HIS A 118 -37.94 -14.25 13.45
C HIS A 118 -37.98 -14.57 11.95
N ARG A 119 -37.13 -13.91 11.14
CA ARG A 119 -37.06 -14.15 9.69
C ARG A 119 -36.29 -15.43 9.33
N LEU A 120 -35.30 -15.79 10.14
CA LEU A 120 -34.43 -16.96 9.89
C LEU A 120 -35.00 -18.26 10.45
N SER A 121 -35.98 -18.18 11.35
CA SER A 121 -36.73 -19.35 11.81
C SER A 121 -37.76 -19.71 10.73
N PRO A 122 -37.60 -20.82 9.99
CA PRO A 122 -38.65 -21.25 9.08
C PRO A 122 -39.87 -21.63 9.91
N SER A 123 -41.01 -21.01 9.61
CA SER A 123 -42.30 -21.44 10.14
C SER A 123 -42.47 -22.94 9.84
N SER A 124 -42.41 -23.78 10.88
CA SER A 124 -42.87 -25.17 10.80
C SER A 124 -44.39 -25.23 10.81
#